data_AF-A0A2B7W6N5-F1
#
_entry.id   AF-A0A2B7W6N5-F1
#
_cell.length_a   1.000
_cell.length_b   1.000
_cell.length_c   1.000
_cell.angle_alpha   90.00
_cell.angle_beta   90.00
_cell.angle_gamma   90.00
#
_symmetry.space_group_name_H-M   'P 1'
#
loop_
_entity.id
_entity.type
_entity.pdbx_description
1 polymer ?
#
loop_
_entity_poly.entity_id
_entity_poly.type
_entity_poly.pdbx_seq_one_letter_code
_entity_poly.pdbx_strand_id
1 'polypeptide(L)' 'MTNEQHTYHITFYLSDNKEVSGRVTRNDDIETCLKKIETIIENKKTIFLSDLGVLMQTKYITHVKIMKVGN' A
#
# COMPACT_ATOMS: atom_id res chain seq x y z
N MET A 1 -16.88 18.83 0.69
CA MET A 1 -15.44 18.75 0.42
C MET A 1 -15.26 17.76 -0.72
N THR A 2 -14.74 18.22 -1.85
CA THR A 2 -14.46 17.38 -3.03
C THR A 2 -13.45 16.31 -2.64
N ASN A 3 -13.90 15.05 -2.59
CA ASN A 3 -13.00 13.90 -2.45
C ASN A 3 -12.21 13.78 -3.75
N GLU A 4 -11.08 14.49 -3.86
CA GLU A 4 -10.17 14.29 -4.97
C GLU A 4 -9.68 12.85 -4.94
N GLN A 5 -10.03 12.09 -5.97
CA GLN A 5 -9.50 10.75 -6.13
C GLN A 5 -8.05 10.83 -6.59
N HIS A 6 -7.21 10.07 -5.92
CA HIS A 6 -5.81 9.92 -6.24
C HIS A 6 -5.52 8.45 -6.53
N THR A 7 -4.89 8.22 -7.67
CA THR A 7 -4.37 6.90 -8.02
C THR A 7 -2.94 6.81 -7.51
N TYR A 8 -2.67 5.80 -6.70
CA TYR A 8 -1.33 5.51 -6.19
C TYR A 8 -0.83 4.19 -6.76
N HIS A 9 0.45 4.16 -7.12
CA HIS A 9 1.18 2.92 -7.31
C HIS A 9 1.90 2.59 -6.00
N ILE A 10 1.48 1.50 -5.36
CA ILE A 10 2.02 1.03 -4.09
C ILE A 10 2.90 -0.18 -4.39
N THR A 11 4.11 -0.20 -3.85
CA THR A 11 5.06 -1.32 -3.96
C THR A 11 5.49 -1.75 -2.57
N PHE A 12 5.37 -3.04 -2.29
CA PHE A 12 5.86 -3.69 -1.08
C PHE A 12 7.10 -4.53 -1.43
N TYR A 13 8.20 -4.26 -0.74
CA TYR A 13 9.44 -5.02 -0.87
C TYR A 13 9.50 -6.08 0.22
N LEU A 14 9.69 -7.34 -0.16
CA LEU A 14 9.69 -8.48 0.75
C LEU A 14 11.10 -8.95 1.10
N SER A 15 11.25 -9.62 2.24
CA SER A 15 12.52 -10.13 2.74
C SER A 15 13.20 -11.17 1.86
N ASP A 16 12.45 -11.77 0.92
CA ASP A 16 12.96 -12.72 -0.06
C ASP A 16 13.35 -12.05 -1.39
N ASN A 17 13.56 -10.72 -1.38
CA ASN A 17 13.85 -9.87 -2.54
C ASN A 17 12.76 -9.87 -3.61
N LYS A 18 11.54 -10.33 -3.29
CA LYS A 18 10.39 -10.19 -4.18
C LYS A 18 9.68 -8.87 -3.92
N GLU A 19 8.93 -8.44 -4.93
CA GLU A 19 8.13 -7.23 -4.89
C GLU A 19 6.67 -7.56 -5.21
N VAL A 20 5.76 -6.94 -4.47
CA VAL A 20 4.32 -6.94 -4.77
C VAL A 20 3.93 -5.51 -5.02
N SER A 21 3.45 -5.20 -6.21
CA SER A 21 3.03 -3.85 -6.57
C SER A 21 1.67 -3.82 -7.23
N GLY A 22 0.99 -2.68 -7.09
CA GLY A 22 -0.26 -2.46 -7.80
C GLY A 22 -0.85 -1.07 -7.61
N ARG A 23 -1.85 -0.78 -8.43
CA ARG A 23 -2.53 0.51 -8.47
C ARG A 23 -3.76 0.48 -7.60
N VAL A 24 -3.91 1.50 -6.77
CA VAL A 24 -5.07 1.67 -5.89
C VAL A 24 -5.57 3.10 -6.05
N THR A 25 -6.87 3.25 -6.34
CA THR A 25 -7.54 4.55 -6.36
C THR A 25 -8.14 4.81 -4.99
N ARG A 26 -7.78 5.94 -4.38
CA ARG A 26 -8.25 6.30 -3.04
C ARG A 26 -8.62 7.77 -2.96
N ASN A 27 -9.41 8.12 -1.95
CA ASN A 27 -9.81 9.51 -1.67
C ASN A 27 -8.88 10.19 -0.65
N ASP A 28 -7.95 9.44 -0.05
CA ASP A 28 -6.97 9.97 0.91
C ASP A 28 -5.67 10.43 0.23
N ASP A 29 -5.02 11.44 0.82
CA ASP A 29 -3.69 11.92 0.39
C ASP A 29 -2.60 10.87 0.68
N ILE A 30 -1.40 11.11 0.14
CA ILE A 30 -0.29 10.15 0.20
C ILE A 30 0.21 9.90 1.63
N GLU A 31 0.19 10.92 2.50
CA GLU A 31 0.67 10.81 3.89
C GLU A 31 -0.33 9.99 4.72
N THR A 32 -1.62 10.27 4.55
CA THR A 32 -2.69 9.48 5.16
C THR A 32 -2.65 8.03 4.68
N CYS A 33 -2.39 7.80 3.39
CA CYS A 33 -2.25 6.46 2.84
C CYS A 33 -1.08 5.70 3.48
N LEU A 34 0.08 6.35 3.60
CA LEU A 34 1.28 5.77 4.22
C LEU A 34 1.03 5.40 5.69
N LYS A 35 0.48 6.32 6.49
CA LYS A 35 0.17 6.07 7.91
C LYS A 35 -0.77 4.88 8.11
N LYS A 36 -1.77 4.72 7.24
CA LYS A 36 -2.67 3.55 7.29
C LYS A 36 -1.94 2.25 7.01
N ILE A 37 -1.05 2.23 6.02
CA ILE A 37 -0.26 1.03 5.71
C ILE A 37 0.69 0.70 6.86
N GLU A 38 1.39 1.69 7.40
CA GLU A 38 2.27 1.55 8.56
C GLU A 38 1.52 0.97 9.76
N THR A 39 0.37 1.57 10.12
CA THR A 39 -0.51 1.08 11.20
C THR A 39 -0.93 -0.38 10.99
N ILE A 40 -1.23 -0.77 9.74
CA ILE A 40 -1.58 -2.17 9.42
C ILE A 40 -0.37 -3.09 9.61
N ILE A 41 0.81 -2.69 9.15
CA ILE A 41 2.03 -3.48 9.26
C ILE A 41 2.39 -3.75 10.72
N GLU A 42 2.26 -2.73 11.58
CA GLU A 42 2.55 -2.83 13.01
C GLU A 42 1.52 -3.67 13.77
N ASN A 43 0.24 -3.48 13.48
CA ASN A 43 -0.84 -4.02 14.32
C ASN A 43 -1.47 -5.31 13.78
N LYS A 44 -1.23 -5.67 12.50
CA LYS A 44 -1.83 -6.85 11.88
C LYS A 44 -0.75 -7.81 11.41
N LYS A 45 -1.04 -9.11 11.47
CA LYS A 45 -0.15 -10.17 10.95
C LYS A 45 -0.14 -10.24 9.43
N THR A 46 -1.21 -9.77 8.79
CA THR A 46 -1.42 -9.87 7.35
C THR A 46 -2.02 -8.58 6.80
N ILE A 47 -1.61 -8.22 5.60
CA ILE A 47 -2.24 -7.19 4.78
C ILE A 47 -2.89 -7.86 3.56
N PHE A 48 -4.14 -7.50 3.31
CA PHE A 48 -4.88 -7.92 2.12
C PHE A 48 -5.03 -6.71 1.19
N LEU A 49 -4.47 -6.83 0.00
CA LEU A 49 -4.62 -5.85 -1.08
C LEU A 49 -5.74 -6.35 -1.97
N SER A 50 -6.97 -5.96 -1.63
CA SER A 50 -8.20 -6.44 -2.25
C SER A 50 -8.18 -6.25 -3.77
N ASP A 51 -7.71 -5.10 -4.23
CA ASP A 51 -7.67 -4.73 -5.65
C ASP A 51 -6.69 -5.57 -6.48
N LEU A 52 -5.75 -6.26 -5.81
CA LEU A 52 -4.75 -7.13 -6.44
C LEU A 52 -5.00 -8.62 -6.17
N GLY A 53 -5.96 -8.95 -5.31
CA GLY A 53 -6.19 -10.33 -4.87
C GLY A 53 -5.02 -10.92 -4.08
N VAL A 54 -4.17 -10.09 -3.44
CA VAL A 54 -2.96 -10.54 -2.75
C VAL A 54 -3.13 -10.49 -1.24
N LEU A 55 -2.82 -11.60 -0.57
CA LEU A 55 -2.68 -11.70 0.88
C LEU A 55 -1.20 -11.95 1.23
N MET A 56 -0.64 -11.13 2.11
CA MET A 56 0.78 -11.20 2.47
C MET A 56 0.98 -10.96 3.97
N GLN A 57 1.96 -11.66 4.55
CA GLN A 57 2.28 -11.51 5.98
C GLN A 57 3.16 -10.27 6.18
N THR A 58 2.80 -9.44 7.15
CA THR A 58 3.44 -8.14 7.40
C THR A 58 4.89 -8.27 7.84
N LYS A 59 5.23 -9.35 8.58
CA LYS A 59 6.60 -9.64 9.02
C LYS A 59 7.63 -9.83 7.89
N TYR A 60 7.17 -10.06 6.66
CA TYR A 60 8.06 -10.20 5.50
C TYR A 60 8.24 -8.88 4.75
N ILE A 61 7.47 -7.83 5.07
CA ILE A 61 7.60 -6.52 4.44
C ILE A 61 8.80 -5.81 5.05
N THR A 62 9.72 -5.38 4.20
CA THR A 62 10.93 -4.65 4.61
C THR A 62 10.78 -3.15 4.36
N HIS A 63 10.18 -2.80 3.21
CA HIS A 63 10.00 -1.41 2.79
C HIS A 63 8.68 -1.27 2.03
N VAL A 64 8.11 -0.08 2.07
CA VAL A 64 6.94 0.30 1.29
C VAL A 64 7.25 1.57 0.52
N LYS A 65 6.88 1.60 -0.75
CA LYS A 65 6.96 2.78 -1.61
C LYS A 65 5.58 3.12 -2.14
N ILE A 66 5.20 4.39 -2.05
CA ILE A 66 3.95 4.92 -2.59
C ILE A 66 4.29 6.05 -3.55
N MET A 67 3.76 5.98 -4.77
CA MET A 67 3.92 7.02 -5.77
C MET A 67 2.55 7.44 -6.29
N LYS A 68 2.25 8.74 -6.29
CA LYS A 68 1.07 9.25 -7.01
C LYS A 68 1.29 9.04 -8.51
N VAL A 69 0.31 8.45 -9.16
CA VAL A 69 0.29 8.29 -10.62
C VAL A 69 -0.53 9.45 -11.17
N GLY A 70 0.12 10.37 -11.88
CA GLY A 70 -0.59 11.34 -12.71
C GLY A 70 -1.16 10.62 -13.93
N ASN A 71 -2.35 11.05 -14.38
CA ASN A 71 -2.78 10.74 -15.75
C ASN A 71 -1.82 11.39 -16.75
#